data_AF-A0A7R9N7F8-F1
#
_entry.id   AF-A0A7R9N7F8-F1
#
_cell.length_a   1.000
_cell.length_b   1.000
_cell.length_c   1.000
_cell.angle_alpha   90.00
_cell.angle_beta   90.00
_cell.angle_gamma   90.00
#
_symmetry.space_group_name_H-M   'P 1'
#
loop_
_entity.id
_entity.type
_entity.pdbx_description
1 polymer ?
#
loop_
_entity_poly.entity_id
_entity_poly.type
_entity_poly.pdbx_seq_one_letter_code
_entity_poly.pdbx_strand_id
1 'polypeptide(L)'
;MKALPKKTHFYLYLFKINKWKDVIGMEEKEEKEISKCALCGYTASGKFVGDICPECGLTYWKCINCGYIITAAAPPDVCPSCGDKSGFINITCYTPECGGPEHIDPRL
;
A
#
# COMPACT_ATOMS: atom_id res chain seq x y z
N MET A 1 27.99 -13.14 65.93
CA MET A 1 28.44 -12.89 64.54
C MET A 1 27.67 -13.86 63.63
N LYS A 2 26.56 -13.43 63.01
CA LYS A 2 25.80 -14.28 62.07
C LYS A 2 26.15 -13.85 60.65
N ALA A 3 26.78 -14.77 59.91
CA ALA A 3 27.18 -14.58 58.53
C ALA A 3 25.95 -14.42 57.62
N LEU A 4 25.99 -13.44 56.72
CA LEU A 4 24.97 -13.19 55.71
C LEU A 4 25.07 -14.24 54.58
N PRO A 5 23.94 -14.72 54.01
CA PRO A 5 23.97 -15.71 52.94
C PRO A 5 24.44 -15.09 51.61
N LYS A 6 25.44 -15.72 50.99
CA LYS A 6 25.94 -15.41 49.64
C LYS A 6 24.85 -15.73 48.60
N LYS A 7 23.95 -14.79 48.34
CA LYS A 7 22.91 -14.90 47.29
C LYS A 7 22.99 -13.74 46.29
N THR A 8 24.11 -13.55 45.61
CA THR A 8 24.20 -12.54 44.54
C THR A 8 25.24 -12.91 43.48
N HIS A 9 25.05 -14.05 42.80
CA HIS A 9 25.75 -14.25 41.52
C HIS A 9 24.89 -14.99 40.49
N PHE A 10 23.97 -15.85 40.93
CA PHE A 10 23.04 -16.55 40.03
C PHE A 10 21.97 -15.62 39.41
N TYR A 11 21.45 -14.65 40.19
CA TYR A 11 20.46 -13.67 39.71
C TYR A 11 21.03 -12.70 38.66
N LEU A 12 22.31 -12.31 38.78
CA LEU A 12 22.98 -11.47 37.79
C LEU A 12 23.22 -12.23 36.47
N TYR A 13 23.47 -13.54 36.54
CA TYR A 13 23.61 -14.36 35.33
C TYR A 13 22.29 -14.44 34.57
N LEU A 14 21.17 -14.77 35.25
CA LEU A 14 19.82 -14.81 34.65
C LEU A 14 19.41 -13.49 33.99
N PHE A 15 19.73 -12.34 34.58
CA PHE A 15 19.49 -11.02 33.95
C PHE A 15 20.32 -10.82 32.68
N LYS A 16 21.55 -11.34 32.62
CA LYS A 16 22.44 -11.21 31.45
C LYS A 16 22.02 -12.13 30.29
N ILE A 17 21.56 -13.35 30.56
CA ILE A 17 20.99 -14.26 29.54
C ILE A 17 19.63 -13.74 29.03
N ASN A 18 18.80 -13.16 29.91
CA ASN A 18 17.54 -12.53 29.48
C ASN A 18 17.76 -11.25 28.65
N LYS A 19 18.87 -10.54 28.84
CA LYS A 19 19.27 -9.39 28.01
C LYS A 19 19.96 -9.79 26.70
N TRP A 20 20.37 -11.05 26.55
CA TRP A 20 20.92 -11.59 25.29
C TRP A 20 19.84 -12.13 24.36
N LYS A 21 18.65 -12.50 24.88
CA LYS A 21 17.48 -12.80 24.05
C LYS A 21 17.02 -11.58 23.23
N ASP A 22 17.33 -10.37 23.70
CA ASP A 22 17.00 -9.12 23.00
C ASP A 22 17.90 -8.85 21.78
N VAL A 23 18.97 -9.64 21.56
CA VAL A 23 19.96 -9.43 20.48
C VAL A 23 19.89 -10.53 19.40
N ILE A 24 19.16 -11.63 19.64
CA ILE A 24 18.99 -12.77 18.71
C ILE A 24 17.57 -12.78 18.11
N GLY A 25 17.12 -11.61 17.69
CA GLY A 25 15.81 -11.40 17.10
C GLY A 25 15.88 -10.32 16.02
N MET A 26 16.74 -10.52 15.02
CA MET A 26 16.54 -9.89 13.71
C MET A 26 15.36 -10.61 13.04
N GLU A 27 14.16 -10.41 13.56
CA GLU A 27 12.97 -10.54 12.72
C GLU A 27 13.03 -9.34 11.79
N GLU A 28 13.44 -9.59 10.54
CA GLU A 28 13.09 -8.69 9.45
C GLU A 28 11.59 -8.45 9.57
N LYS A 29 11.21 -7.25 10.02
CA LYS A 29 9.82 -6.82 10.01
C LYS A 29 9.45 -6.73 8.54
N GLU A 30 9.03 -7.86 7.99
CA GLU A 30 8.30 -7.93 6.75
C GLU A 30 6.94 -7.28 7.07
N GLU A 31 6.95 -5.95 7.01
CA GLU A 31 5.75 -5.12 7.04
C GLU A 31 4.97 -5.51 5.79
N LYS A 32 4.10 -6.50 5.97
CA LYS A 32 3.29 -7.10 4.93
C LYS A 32 2.36 -6.01 4.42
N GLU A 33 2.82 -5.27 3.41
CA GLU A 33 2.10 -4.14 2.83
C GLU A 33 0.79 -4.66 2.22
N ILE A 34 -0.33 -4.44 2.91
CA ILE A 34 -1.66 -4.85 2.44
C ILE A 34 -2.22 -3.68 1.65
N SER A 35 -2.40 -3.89 0.34
CA SER A 35 -3.05 -2.89 -0.52
C SER A 35 -4.55 -3.03 -0.43
N LYS A 36 -5.28 -1.92 -0.24
CA LYS A 36 -6.73 -1.85 -0.31
C LYS A 36 -7.16 -1.02 -1.51
N CYS A 37 -8.00 -1.58 -2.37
CA CYS A 37 -8.58 -0.86 -3.48
C CYS A 37 -9.52 0.26 -2.97
N ALA A 38 -9.31 1.49 -3.45
CA ALA A 38 -10.16 2.64 -3.10
C ALA A 38 -11.59 2.56 -3.69
N LEU A 39 -11.79 1.78 -4.75
CA LEU A 39 -13.08 1.68 -5.46
C LEU A 39 -14.01 0.61 -4.88
N CYS A 40 -13.48 -0.60 -4.61
CA CYS A 40 -14.30 -1.74 -4.14
C CYS A 40 -13.91 -2.24 -2.75
N GLY A 41 -12.79 -1.78 -2.18
CA GLY A 41 -12.33 -2.20 -0.86
C GLY A 41 -11.60 -3.54 -0.81
N TYR A 42 -11.38 -4.20 -1.95
CA TYR A 42 -10.59 -5.43 -2.04
C TYR A 42 -9.20 -5.26 -1.41
N THR A 43 -8.76 -6.25 -0.63
CA THR A 43 -7.46 -6.25 0.03
C THR A 43 -6.61 -7.44 -0.38
N ALA A 44 -5.34 -7.22 -0.68
CA ALA A 44 -4.36 -8.30 -0.93
C ALA A 44 -3.02 -7.98 -0.27
N SER A 45 -2.25 -9.02 0.04
CA SER A 45 -0.85 -8.85 0.45
C SER A 45 0.01 -8.51 -0.76
N GLY A 46 0.77 -7.41 -0.68
CA GLY A 46 1.57 -6.85 -1.77
C GLY A 46 0.90 -5.67 -2.47
N LYS A 47 1.65 -5.01 -3.36
CA LYS A 47 1.15 -3.94 -4.23
C LYS A 47 0.40 -4.50 -5.43
N PHE A 48 -0.66 -3.82 -5.85
CA PHE A 48 -1.28 -4.09 -7.16
C PHE A 48 -0.30 -3.76 -8.30
N VAL A 49 -0.50 -4.35 -9.48
CA VAL A 49 0.27 -3.98 -10.68
C VAL A 49 -0.31 -2.66 -11.21
N GLY A 50 0.28 -1.53 -10.83
CA GLY A 50 -0.36 -0.20 -10.93
C GLY A 50 -1.54 -0.07 -9.95
N ASP A 51 -2.56 0.75 -10.24
CA ASP A 51 -3.79 0.78 -9.42
C ASP A 51 -4.88 -0.21 -9.88
N ILE A 52 -4.56 -1.16 -10.78
CA ILE A 52 -5.54 -2.11 -11.30
C ILE A 52 -5.84 -3.16 -10.23
N CYS A 53 -7.00 -3.00 -9.60
CA CYS A 53 -7.52 -3.99 -8.67
C CYS A 53 -7.90 -5.29 -9.43
N PRO A 54 -7.45 -6.48 -9.01
CA PRO A 54 -7.79 -7.74 -9.68
C PRO A 54 -9.27 -8.09 -9.55
N GLU A 55 -9.97 -7.54 -8.55
CA GLU A 55 -11.38 -7.82 -8.30
C GLU A 55 -12.30 -7.00 -9.21
N CYS A 56 -12.06 -5.69 -9.33
CA CYS A 56 -12.95 -4.82 -10.11
C CYS A 56 -12.40 -4.40 -11.47
N GLY A 57 -11.09 -4.49 -11.70
CA GLY A 57 -10.46 -4.15 -12.98
C GLY A 57 -10.69 -2.71 -13.47
N LEU A 58 -11.11 -1.80 -12.58
CA LEU A 58 -11.48 -0.43 -12.93
C LEU A 58 -10.26 0.50 -12.93
N THR A 59 -10.20 1.40 -13.90
CA THR A 59 -9.19 2.46 -14.03
C THR A 59 -9.84 3.83 -14.25
N TYR A 60 -9.07 4.90 -14.11
CA TYR A 60 -9.51 6.27 -14.38
C TYR A 60 -9.12 6.72 -15.79
N TRP A 61 -10.07 7.30 -16.51
CA TRP A 61 -9.94 7.75 -17.89
C TRP A 61 -10.32 9.22 -18.01
N LYS A 62 -9.48 10.03 -18.63
CA LYS A 62 -9.72 11.46 -18.89
C LYS A 62 -9.99 11.68 -20.38
N CYS A 63 -11.10 12.32 -20.72
CA CYS A 63 -11.40 12.72 -22.09
C CYS A 63 -10.34 13.71 -22.58
N ILE A 64 -9.75 13.45 -23.74
CA ILE A 64 -8.69 14.28 -24.32
C ILE A 64 -9.24 15.67 -24.71
N ASN A 65 -10.50 15.73 -25.13
CA ASN A 65 -11.12 16.97 -25.62
C ASN A 65 -11.59 17.90 -24.50
N CYS A 66 -12.36 17.38 -23.52
CA CYS A 66 -13.01 18.20 -22.50
C CYS A 66 -12.54 17.96 -21.07
N GLY A 67 -11.67 16.98 -20.82
CA GLY A 67 -11.17 16.66 -19.48
C GLY A 67 -12.15 15.89 -18.59
N TYR A 68 -13.31 15.47 -19.07
CA TYR A 68 -14.24 14.62 -18.30
C TYR A 68 -13.56 13.32 -17.82
N ILE A 69 -13.69 13.01 -16.54
CA ILE A 69 -13.12 11.81 -15.92
C ILE A 69 -14.20 10.75 -15.73
N ILE A 70 -13.90 9.53 -16.15
CA ILE A 70 -14.75 8.36 -15.96
C ILE A 70 -13.96 7.19 -15.38
N THR A 71 -14.58 6.44 -14.48
CA THR A 71 -14.04 5.19 -13.93
C THR A 71 -14.67 4.01 -14.65
N ALA A 72 -13.86 3.22 -15.36
CA ALA A 72 -14.31 2.07 -16.14
C ALA A 72 -13.15 1.10 -16.43
N ALA A 73 -13.46 -0.17 -16.74
CA ALA A 73 -12.45 -1.12 -17.21
C ALA A 73 -11.90 -0.75 -18.60
N ALA A 74 -12.74 -0.15 -19.44
CA ALA A 74 -12.38 0.43 -20.73
C ALA A 74 -13.21 1.72 -20.96
N PRO A 75 -12.65 2.75 -21.61
CA PRO A 75 -13.38 3.98 -21.89
C PRO A 75 -14.37 3.77 -23.06
N PRO A 76 -15.46 4.57 -23.13
CA PRO A 76 -16.36 4.56 -24.28
C PRO A 76 -15.72 5.23 -25.51
N ASP A 77 -16.21 4.87 -26.70
CA ASP A 77 -15.78 5.49 -27.97
C ASP A 77 -16.20 6.97 -28.09
N VAL A 78 -17.30 7.34 -27.44
CA VAL A 78 -17.88 8.69 -27.46
C VAL A 78 -17.91 9.22 -26.03
N CYS A 79 -17.38 10.44 -25.82
CA CYS A 79 -17.42 11.08 -24.52
C CYS A 79 -18.87 11.42 -24.12
N PRO A 80 -19.38 10.93 -22.96
CA PRO A 80 -20.75 11.21 -22.54
C PRO A 80 -20.95 12.67 -22.08
N SER A 81 -19.86 13.40 -21.83
CA SER A 81 -19.90 14.81 -21.41
C SER A 81 -19.93 15.79 -22.59
N CYS A 82 -19.15 15.53 -23.65
CA CYS A 82 -19.04 16.47 -24.79
C CYS A 82 -19.45 15.89 -26.16
N GLY A 83 -19.72 14.58 -26.25
CA GLY A 83 -20.14 13.92 -27.49
C GLY A 83 -19.04 13.69 -28.52
N ASP A 84 -17.79 14.04 -28.20
CA ASP A 84 -16.66 13.92 -29.10
C ASP A 84 -15.99 12.53 -29.08
N LYS A 85 -15.28 12.18 -30.16
CA LYS A 85 -14.60 10.88 -30.37
C LYS A 85 -13.08 10.96 -30.29
N SER A 86 -12.51 12.01 -29.71
CA SER A 86 -11.05 12.15 -29.51
C SER A 86 -10.45 11.03 -28.67
N GLY A 87 -11.28 10.32 -27.91
CA GLY A 87 -10.88 9.22 -27.05
C GLY A 87 -10.49 9.68 -25.64
N PHE A 88 -9.92 8.74 -24.90
CA PHE A 88 -9.58 8.89 -23.49
C PHE A 88 -8.15 8.46 -23.23
N ILE A 89 -7.49 9.18 -22.34
CA ILE A 89 -6.18 8.79 -21.80
C ILE A 89 -6.37 8.18 -20.41
N ASN A 90 -5.67 7.08 -20.13
CA ASN A 90 -5.65 6.50 -18.80
C ASN A 90 -4.82 7.40 -17.88
N ILE A 91 -5.44 7.93 -16.83
CA ILE A 91 -4.82 8.85 -15.86
C ILE A 91 -4.61 8.21 -14.49
N THR A 92 -4.74 6.89 -14.42
CA THR A 92 -4.47 6.10 -13.22
C THR A 92 -2.99 6.26 -12.87
N CYS A 93 -2.70 6.54 -11.60
CA CYS A 93 -1.32 6.63 -11.18
C CYS A 93 -0.68 5.23 -11.19
N TYR A 94 0.57 5.15 -11.62
CA TYR A 94 1.34 3.90 -11.59
C TYR A 94 2.51 3.95 -10.59
N THR A 95 2.67 5.06 -9.88
CA THR A 95 3.70 5.19 -8.86
C THR A 95 3.12 4.87 -7.48
N PRO A 96 3.90 4.25 -6.58
CA PRO A 96 3.41 3.90 -5.25
C PRO A 96 2.98 5.08 -4.37
N GLU A 97 3.37 6.29 -4.76
CA GLU A 97 3.13 7.53 -4.00
C GLU A 97 1.87 8.28 -4.46
N CYS A 98 1.23 7.85 -5.55
CA CYS A 98 -0.04 8.40 -6.01
C CYS A 98 -1.09 7.29 -6.28
N GLY A 99 -2.35 7.69 -6.48
CA GLY A 99 -3.48 6.79 -6.72
C GLY A 99 -4.75 7.20 -5.99
N GLY A 100 -5.90 6.82 -6.56
CA GLY A 100 -7.23 7.15 -6.03
C GLY A 100 -7.88 8.39 -6.65
N PRO A 101 -9.16 8.68 -6.31
CA PRO A 101 -9.98 9.68 -7.01
C PRO A 101 -9.46 11.13 -6.92
N GLU A 102 -8.59 11.41 -5.96
CA GLU A 102 -8.05 12.73 -5.68
C GLU A 102 -6.58 12.89 -6.11
N HIS A 103 -5.95 11.84 -6.63
CA HIS A 103 -4.50 11.82 -6.90
C HIS A 103 -4.20 11.34 -8.32
N ILE A 104 -4.24 12.28 -9.26
CA ILE A 104 -3.94 12.08 -10.68
C ILE A 104 -2.41 11.97 -10.88
N ASP A 105 -1.95 11.14 -11.82
CA ASP A 105 -0.54 11.14 -12.23
C ASP A 105 -0.12 12.56 -12.67
N PRO A 106 0.85 13.21 -12.00
CA PRO A 106 1.25 14.60 -12.30
C PRO A 106 1.85 14.79 -13.69
N ARG A 107 2.09 13.72 -14.46
CA ARG A 107 2.61 13.76 -15.83
C ARG A 107 1.53 13.89 -16.90
N LEU A 108 0.23 13.81 -16.54
CA LEU A 108 -0.91 13.69 -17.48
C LEU A 108 -1.98 14.77 -17.33
#